data_AF-J3HSP3-F1
#
_entry.id   AF-J3HSP3-F1
#
_cell.length_a   1.000
_cell.length_b   1.000
_cell.length_c   1.000
_cell.angle_alpha   90.00
_cell.angle_beta   90.00
_cell.angle_gamma   90.00
#
_symmetry.space_group_name_H-M   'P 1'
#
loop_
_entity.id
_entity.type
_entity.pdbx_description
1 polymer ?
#
loop_
_entity_poly.entity_id
_entity_poly.type
_entity_poly.pdbx_seq_one_letter_code
_entity_poly.pdbx_strand_id
1 'polypeptide(L)' 'MSDAAEPTVKAIQKNDDGNWYYVITTDGVEGPKVGPYDTEEEAIADGEERLAEDDIA' A
#
# COMPACT_ATOMS: atom_id res chain seq x y z
N MET A 1 22.83 3.81 -13.23
CA MET A 1 21.38 4.06 -13.33
C MET A 1 20.89 4.12 -11.91
N SER A 2 20.26 5.22 -11.53
CA SER A 2 19.71 5.42 -10.20
C SER A 2 18.66 4.34 -9.94
N ASP A 3 18.93 3.51 -8.94
CA ASP A 3 18.04 2.47 -8.42
C ASP A 3 16.89 3.15 -7.67
N ALA A 4 16.06 3.91 -8.40
CA ALA A 4 14.82 4.43 -7.84
C ALA A 4 13.87 3.24 -7.75
N ALA A 5 13.69 2.72 -6.53
CA ALA A 5 12.75 1.66 -6.29
C ALA A 5 11.34 2.16 -6.66
N GLU A 6 10.70 1.50 -7.63
CA GLU A 6 9.33 1.82 -8.01
C GLU A 6 8.43 1.75 -6.78
N PRO A 7 7.46 2.68 -6.64
CA PRO A 7 6.54 2.65 -5.52
C PRO A 7 5.75 1.33 -5.52
N THR A 8 5.65 0.69 -4.35
CA THR A 8 5.03 -0.63 -4.20
C THR A 8 3.97 -0.63 -3.12
N VAL A 9 2.85 -1.33 -3.39
CA VAL A 9 1.79 -1.57 -2.41
C VAL A 9 2.06 -2.86 -1.66
N LYS A 10 1.86 -2.85 -0.35
CA LYS A 10 1.90 -4.05 0.47
C LYS A 10 0.75 -4.08 1.46
N ALA A 11 -0.06 -5.14 1.41
CA ALA A 11 -1.02 -5.41 2.46
C ALA A 11 -0.34 -6.04 3.69
N ILE A 12 -0.80 -5.63 4.86
CA ILE A 12 -0.29 -6.01 6.17
C ILE A 12 -1.49 -6.24 7.08
N GLN A 13 -1.70 -7.48 7.48
CA GLN A 13 -2.54 -7.82 8.63
C GLN A 13 -1.68 -7.71 9.88
N LYS A 14 -1.87 -6.66 10.68
CA LYS A 14 -0.99 -6.37 11.84
C LYS A 14 -1.67 -6.55 13.20
N ASN A 15 -2.94 -6.98 13.25
CA ASN A 15 -3.74 -6.94 14.48
C ASN A 15 -4.57 -8.22 14.66
N ASP A 16 -4.85 -8.59 15.92
CA ASP A 16 -5.82 -9.64 16.31
C ASP A 16 -7.28 -9.32 15.89
N ASP A 17 -7.52 -8.13 15.34
CA ASP A 17 -8.82 -7.64 14.88
C ASP A 17 -9.29 -8.30 13.57
N GLY A 18 -8.43 -9.07 12.90
CA GLY A 18 -8.71 -9.71 11.61
C GLY A 18 -8.69 -8.77 10.39
N ASN A 19 -8.58 -7.46 10.62
CA ASN A 19 -8.62 -6.44 9.58
C ASN A 19 -7.29 -6.28 8.83
N TRP A 20 -7.41 -5.94 7.55
CA TRP A 20 -6.29 -5.67 6.64
C TRP A 20 -6.02 -4.18 6.48
N TYR A 21 -4.76 -3.84 6.26
CA TYR A 21 -4.32 -2.48 5.98
C TYR A 21 -3.25 -2.56 4.90
N TYR A 22 -3.15 -1.57 4.01
CA TYR A 22 -2.01 -1.48 3.10
C TYR A 22 -1.07 -0.32 3.46
N VAL A 23 0.15 -0.39 2.95
CA VAL A 23 1.12 0.71 2.95
C VAL A 23 1.67 0.84 1.53
N ILE A 24 1.98 2.07 1.14
CA ILE A 24 2.72 2.37 -0.10
C ILE A 24 4.16 2.66 0.30
N THR A 25 5.11 1.97 -0.32
CA THR A 25 6.54 2.20 -0.12
C THR A 25 7.10 2.90 -1.33
N THR A 26 7.60 4.12 -1.16
CA THR A 26 8.20 4.93 -2.24
C THR A 26 9.65 5.23 -1.87
N ASP A 27 10.59 5.02 -2.78
CA ASP A 27 12.03 5.21 -2.52
C ASP A 27 12.54 4.47 -1.27
N GLY A 28 11.96 3.31 -0.96
CA GLY A 28 12.29 2.51 0.23
C GLY A 28 11.75 3.05 1.56
N VAL A 29 10.90 4.08 1.54
CA VAL A 29 10.23 4.65 2.72
C VAL A 29 8.79 4.16 2.78
N GLU A 30 8.44 3.40 3.82
CA GLU A 30 7.04 3.00 4.08
C GLU A 30 6.20 4.23 4.47
N GLY A 31 5.12 4.45 3.73
CA GLY A 31 4.13 5.47 4.02
C GLY A 31 3.18 5.12 5.17
N PRO A 32 2.13 5.94 5.39
CA PRO A 32 1.12 5.65 6.41
C PRO A 32 0.34 4.38 6.07
N LYS A 33 -0.14 3.68 7.12
CA LYS A 33 -1.09 2.59 6.95
C LYS A 33 -2.47 3.13 6.60
N VAL A 34 -3.11 2.51 5.63
CA VAL A 34 -4.46 2.84 5.19
C VAL A 34 -5.37 1.61 5.34
N GLY A 35 -6.58 1.82 5.85
CA GLY A 35 -7.57 0.78 6.18
C GLY A 35 -8.47 1.21 7.34
N PRO A 36 -9.26 0.30 7.94
CA PRO A 36 -9.26 -1.15 7.75
C PRO A 36 -10.01 -1.64 6.50
N TYR A 37 -9.61 -2.82 6.01
CA TYR A 37 -10.28 -3.59 4.96
C TYR A 37 -10.62 -5.00 5.48
N ASP A 38 -11.66 -5.60 4.90
CA ASP A 38 -12.11 -6.95 5.29
C ASP A 38 -11.18 -8.03 4.71
N THR A 39 -10.59 -7.78 3.54
CA THR A 39 -9.71 -8.73 2.84
C THR A 39 -8.37 -8.12 2.43
N GLU A 40 -7.36 -8.98 2.24
CA GLU A 40 -6.05 -8.59 1.72
C GLU A 40 -6.17 -7.98 0.32
N GLU A 41 -7.02 -8.57 -0.51
CA GLU A 41 -7.21 -8.17 -1.91
C GLU A 41 -7.83 -6.77 -2.03
N GLU A 42 -8.81 -6.42 -1.18
CA GLU A 42 -9.35 -5.06 -1.12
C GLU A 42 -8.31 -4.03 -0.69
N ALA A 43 -7.46 -4.38 0.29
CA ALA A 43 -6.40 -3.50 0.74
C ALA A 43 -5.34 -3.27 -0.36
N ILE A 44 -4.97 -4.32 -1.11
CA ILE A 44 -4.04 -4.17 -2.23
C ILE A 44 -4.68 -3.37 -3.36
N ALA A 45 -5.92 -3.66 -3.74
CA ALA A 45 -6.60 -2.98 -4.85
C ALA A 45 -6.75 -1.46 -4.62
N ASP A 46 -7.15 -1.03 -3.42
CA ASP A 46 -7.22 0.41 -3.06
C ASP A 46 -5.83 1.05 -3.09
N GLY A 47 -4.83 0.33 -2.56
CA GLY A 47 -3.45 0.79 -2.60
C GLY A 47 -2.92 0.95 -4.02
N GLU A 48 -3.22 0.03 -4.93
CA GLU A 48 -2.79 0.09 -6.33
C GLU A 48 -3.52 1.20 -7.10
N GLU A 49 -4.82 1.39 -6.84
CA GLU A 49 -5.59 2.50 -7.40
C GLU A 49 -4.98 3.85 -7.01
N ARG A 50 -4.69 4.05 -5.72
CA ARG A 50 -4.03 5.27 -5.25
C ARG A 50 -2.66 5.49 -5.85
N LEU A 51 -1.87 4.42 -5.96
CA LEU A 51 -0.54 4.50 -6.53
C LEU A 51 -0.60 4.93 -8.00
N ALA A 52 -1.60 4.43 -8.74
CA ALA A 52 -1.88 4.88 -10.11
C ALA A 52 -2.41 6.33 -10.16
N GLU A 53 -3.21 6.78 -9.20
CA GLU A 53 -3.66 8.19 -9.13
C GLU A 53 -2.48 9.16 -8.89
N ASP A 54 -1.56 8.82 -7.98
CA ASP A 54 -0.38 9.63 -7.65
C ASP A 54 0.64 9.70 -8.81
N ASP A 55 0.76 8.65 -9.65
CA ASP A 55 1.66 8.64 -10.81
C ASP A 55 1.12 9.45 -12.01
N ILE A 56 -0.17 9.80 -11.99
CA ILE A 56 -0.84 10.59 -13.05
C ILE A 56 -0.90 12.09 -12.69
N ALA A 57 -0.59 12.48 -11.44
CA ALA A 57 -0.71 13.85 -10.91
C ALA A 57 0.57 14.69 -11.07
#